data_AF-A0A6N8TIE7-F1
#
_entry.id   AF-A0A6N8TIE7-F1
#
_cell.length_a   1.000
_cell.length_b   1.000
_cell.length_c   1.000
_cell.angle_alpha   90.00
_cell.angle_beta   90.00
_cell.angle_gamma   90.00
#
_symmetry.space_group_name_H-M   'P 1'
#
loop_
_entity.id
_entity.type
_entity.pdbx_description
1 polymer ?
#
loop_
_entity_poly.entity_id
_entity_poly.type
_entity_poly.pdbx_seq_one_letter_code
_entity_poly.pdbx_strand_id
1 'polypeptide(L)'
;MQTIPACISPGWGGADHLEGGAGEDVLQGGSGDDVIDGKGGNDWVDYGREYDTTMSEDAGAARTGIVVDLQAGTATDTYGDTDQLSNIENVYGTSANDIIRGDAADNILVSGGGEDTLTGRGGNDTFGYTTGAVTVTDFTAGGDIAHLGNAPTAVTDLQVLLGYVDEGNTTDAVFDFGNGNVLTLKGVDWNTLTADDFVFNEGPAIDTPTTFVTAEGVTSGVADIDATDPDGDTVRYSISGADAGLFRIDEETGVIDFITAPDFEKPSDADGDNSYEIVVSASDDIGDATTQNVTIIVSNVTGITYNGTAAANTISGTTTPAATGEEDILNGNGGNDILSGLGGNDTLDGGAGIDTLIGGTGDDIYIVDNASDVVTEAANQGTDTIRTGLATYSLAGAAGRLHVENLSFTSTAAHTGTGNDRDNVITGNIGNDVLNGGVGNDTLIGDAGNDTLIGGIGNDVLVGGQGNDIYVVDAGDTIVEAADEGIDTVQSAATFSLELIANVENLTLTGSAAHATGNALDNVLVGNGAANTLTGLGGNDTLNGGAGADTLVGGTGDDIYIVDNTGDVVTELTDEGNDTIQTSLAVYSLNVAGRENVENLTLTAAAATMSGTGNALNNILTALGNGN
;
A
#
# COMPACT_ATOMS: atom_id res chain seq x y z
N MET A 1 0.61 -37.33 27.82
CA MET A 1 1.51 -38.51 27.94
C MET A 1 2.94 -38.10 28.34
N GLN A 2 3.78 -39.04 28.81
CA GLN A 2 5.22 -38.79 28.91
C GLN A 2 5.71 -38.32 27.53
N THR A 3 6.37 -37.16 27.47
CA THR A 3 6.82 -36.51 26.23
C THR A 3 7.42 -37.53 25.27
N ILE A 4 6.81 -37.71 24.10
CA ILE A 4 7.22 -38.73 23.13
C ILE A 4 8.60 -38.33 22.58
N PRO A 5 9.65 -39.15 22.76
CA PRO A 5 10.95 -38.89 22.17
C PRO A 5 10.87 -38.81 20.64
N ALA A 6 11.71 -37.99 20.01
CA ALA A 6 11.84 -37.94 18.56
C ALA A 6 12.25 -39.34 18.02
N CYS A 7 11.65 -39.78 16.91
CA CYS A 7 11.98 -41.05 16.25
C CYS A 7 13.49 -41.12 15.96
N ILE A 8 14.17 -42.15 16.47
CA ILE A 8 15.63 -42.25 16.41
C ILE A 8 16.10 -42.89 15.09
N SER A 9 15.25 -43.67 14.40
CA SER A 9 15.63 -44.37 13.17
C SER A 9 14.44 -44.82 12.30
N PRO A 10 13.96 -44.01 11.34
CA PRO A 10 12.98 -44.48 10.34
C PRO A 10 13.65 -45.44 9.34
N GLY A 11 13.03 -46.60 9.08
CA GLY A 11 13.52 -47.65 8.18
C GLY A 11 13.30 -47.39 6.68
N TRP A 12 12.48 -46.39 6.32
CA TRP A 12 12.14 -46.06 4.92
C TRP A 12 11.50 -47.27 4.20
N GLY A 13 11.72 -47.44 2.90
CA GLY A 13 11.16 -48.58 2.15
C GLY A 13 12.18 -49.70 1.95
N GLY A 14 11.81 -50.94 2.29
CA GLY A 14 12.71 -52.08 2.25
C GLY A 14 12.35 -53.15 3.27
N ALA A 15 13.16 -54.19 3.37
CA ALA A 15 13.11 -55.10 4.52
C ALA A 15 14.31 -54.75 5.41
N ASP A 16 14.05 -53.96 6.44
CA ASP A 16 15.04 -53.27 7.24
C ASP A 16 15.24 -53.94 8.60
N HIS A 17 16.39 -53.65 9.23
CA HIS A 17 16.71 -54.11 10.57
C HIS A 17 17.02 -52.90 11.44
N LEU A 18 16.05 -52.56 12.28
CA LEU A 18 16.07 -51.42 13.17
C LEU A 18 16.40 -51.89 14.58
N GLU A 19 17.40 -51.25 15.17
CA GLU A 19 17.80 -51.51 16.54
C GLU A 19 17.77 -50.20 17.34
N GLY A 20 17.03 -50.19 18.43
CA GLY A 20 17.08 -49.18 19.47
C GLY A 20 18.39 -49.22 20.26
N GLY A 21 18.41 -48.43 21.33
CA GLY A 21 19.53 -48.17 22.21
C GLY A 21 19.25 -48.62 23.63
N ALA A 22 19.58 -47.75 24.58
CA ALA A 22 19.21 -47.91 25.97
C ALA A 22 18.45 -46.65 26.38
N GLY A 23 17.28 -46.80 27.02
CA GLY A 23 16.37 -45.69 27.27
C GLY A 23 15.04 -45.91 26.55
N GLU A 24 14.24 -44.85 26.42
CA GLU A 24 12.97 -44.91 25.70
C GLU A 24 13.22 -44.56 24.24
N ASP A 25 13.12 -45.54 23.34
CA ASP A 25 13.29 -45.37 21.91
C ASP A 25 11.93 -45.43 21.18
N VAL A 26 11.78 -44.66 20.09
CA VAL A 26 10.65 -44.79 19.17
C VAL A 26 11.14 -45.19 17.78
N LEU A 27 10.63 -46.31 17.27
CA LEU A 27 11.07 -46.98 16.05
C LEU A 27 9.95 -47.08 15.02
N GLN A 28 10.28 -46.84 13.74
CA GLN A 28 9.33 -46.90 12.63
C GLN A 28 9.94 -47.70 11.47
N GLY A 29 9.33 -48.84 11.14
CA GLY A 29 9.75 -49.74 10.06
C GLY A 29 9.67 -49.09 8.67
N GLY A 30 8.48 -48.59 8.33
CA GLY A 30 8.20 -48.03 7.01
C GLY A 30 7.42 -49.05 6.19
N SER A 31 7.84 -49.32 4.95
CA SER A 31 7.19 -50.32 4.08
C SER A 31 8.11 -51.52 3.86
N GLY A 32 7.59 -52.74 3.99
CA GLY A 32 8.28 -54.01 3.75
C GLY A 32 8.45 -54.85 5.03
N ASP A 33 8.97 -56.07 4.91
CA ASP A 33 9.05 -57.01 6.07
C ASP A 33 10.24 -56.66 6.99
N ASP A 34 10.01 -55.91 8.07
CA ASP A 34 11.07 -55.38 8.93
C ASP A 34 11.39 -56.26 10.15
N VAL A 35 12.58 -56.04 10.74
CA VAL A 35 12.96 -56.55 12.06
C VAL A 35 13.23 -55.34 12.96
N ILE A 36 12.45 -55.20 14.03
CA ILE A 36 12.49 -54.05 14.94
C ILE A 36 12.80 -54.54 16.35
N ASP A 37 13.95 -54.11 16.89
CA ASP A 37 14.41 -54.46 18.23
C ASP A 37 14.64 -53.20 19.08
N GLY A 38 13.76 -52.92 20.06
CA GLY A 38 13.91 -51.76 20.97
C GLY A 38 15.10 -51.88 21.92
N LYS A 39 15.60 -53.10 22.13
CA LYS A 39 16.62 -53.48 23.10
C LYS A 39 16.22 -53.23 24.55
N GLY A 40 16.55 -52.07 25.11
CA GLY A 40 16.65 -51.92 26.55
C GLY A 40 16.05 -50.63 27.05
N GLY A 41 14.78 -50.67 27.42
CA GLY A 41 14.12 -49.58 28.13
C GLY A 41 12.62 -49.76 28.08
N ASN A 42 11.91 -48.69 27.72
CA ASN A 42 10.47 -48.70 27.52
C ASN A 42 10.21 -48.15 26.11
N ASP A 43 10.18 -49.06 25.15
CA ASP A 43 10.35 -48.76 23.73
C ASP A 43 9.01 -48.80 22.99
N TRP A 44 8.90 -47.98 21.94
CA TRP A 44 7.71 -47.81 21.13
C TRP A 44 7.96 -48.24 19.69
N VAL A 45 6.97 -48.93 19.11
CA VAL A 45 6.83 -49.00 17.65
C VAL A 45 5.73 -48.05 17.20
N ASP A 46 6.01 -47.29 16.14
CA ASP A 46 5.13 -46.24 15.65
C ASP A 46 4.77 -46.44 14.17
N TYR A 47 3.49 -46.70 13.95
CA TYR A 47 2.90 -46.80 12.61
C TYR A 47 2.03 -45.59 12.25
N GLY A 48 1.80 -44.67 13.19
CA GLY A 48 0.83 -43.59 13.11
C GLY A 48 1.37 -42.26 12.61
N ARG A 49 2.60 -41.89 12.99
CA ARG A 49 3.17 -40.61 12.58
C ARG A 49 3.75 -40.69 11.16
N GLU A 50 3.24 -39.85 10.26
CA GLU A 50 3.81 -39.62 8.94
C GLU A 50 4.96 -38.60 9.07
N TYR A 51 6.20 -39.07 9.14
CA TYR A 51 7.36 -38.15 9.28
C TYR A 51 7.74 -37.44 7.95
N ASP A 52 7.00 -37.66 6.85
CA ASP A 52 7.38 -37.08 5.56
C ASP A 52 6.18 -36.73 4.66
N THR A 53 5.74 -35.47 4.75
CA THR A 53 4.75 -34.87 3.82
C THR A 53 5.35 -34.45 2.47
N THR A 54 6.66 -34.67 2.25
CA THR A 54 7.37 -34.28 1.02
C THR A 54 7.60 -35.44 0.05
N MET A 55 7.42 -36.70 0.48
CA MET A 55 7.52 -37.88 -0.38
C MET A 55 6.18 -38.22 -1.03
N SER A 56 5.98 -37.59 -2.19
CA SER A 56 4.86 -37.76 -3.13
C SER A 56 4.56 -39.19 -3.61
N GLU A 57 5.36 -40.21 -3.29
CA GLU A 57 5.15 -41.56 -3.85
C GLU A 57 4.02 -42.34 -3.15
N ASP A 58 3.57 -41.88 -1.97
CA ASP A 58 2.66 -42.68 -1.13
C ASP A 58 1.41 -41.94 -0.62
N ALA A 59 1.23 -40.68 -1.00
CA ALA A 59 0.10 -39.82 -0.61
C ALA A 59 -1.27 -40.23 -1.23
N GLY A 60 -1.48 -41.52 -1.52
CA GLY A 60 -2.69 -42.04 -2.16
C GLY A 60 -2.90 -43.54 -2.10
N ALA A 61 -2.06 -44.30 -1.38
CA ALA A 61 -2.36 -45.70 -1.09
C ALA A 61 -3.49 -45.77 -0.05
N ALA A 62 -4.48 -46.66 -0.27
CA ALA A 62 -5.50 -46.92 0.74
C ALA A 62 -4.85 -47.72 1.88
N ARG A 63 -4.33 -47.02 2.88
CA ARG A 63 -3.68 -47.60 4.06
C ARG A 63 -4.73 -48.42 4.82
N THR A 64 -4.44 -49.69 5.02
CA THR A 64 -5.24 -50.56 5.89
C THR A 64 -4.75 -50.42 7.32
N GLY A 65 -5.64 -50.58 8.31
CA GLY A 65 -5.20 -50.58 9.70
C GLY A 65 -4.27 -51.74 10.01
N ILE A 66 -3.44 -51.55 11.03
CA ILE A 66 -2.37 -52.46 11.42
C ILE A 66 -2.88 -53.60 12.28
N VAL A 67 -2.13 -54.69 12.32
CA VAL A 67 -2.36 -55.79 13.25
C VAL A 67 -1.10 -56.08 14.03
N VAL A 68 -1.05 -55.67 15.29
CA VAL A 68 0.14 -55.83 16.17
C VAL A 68 -0.15 -56.85 17.27
N ASP A 69 0.82 -57.70 17.55
CA ASP A 69 0.83 -58.62 18.70
C ASP A 69 2.23 -58.68 19.33
N LEU A 70 2.41 -57.96 20.44
CA LEU A 70 3.70 -57.85 21.14
C LEU A 70 4.17 -59.18 21.74
N GLN A 71 3.25 -60.02 22.24
CA GLN A 71 3.61 -61.35 22.76
C GLN A 71 4.06 -62.31 21.65
N ALA A 72 3.44 -62.21 20.48
CA ALA A 72 3.86 -62.97 19.30
C ALA A 72 5.14 -62.38 18.68
N GLY A 73 5.46 -61.12 18.97
CA GLY A 73 6.57 -60.38 18.38
C GLY A 73 6.35 -60.11 16.90
N THR A 74 5.12 -59.77 16.50
CA THR A 74 4.75 -59.58 15.09
C THR A 74 3.85 -58.38 14.88
N ALA A 75 4.04 -57.68 13.77
CA ALA A 75 3.09 -56.68 13.29
C ALA A 75 2.81 -56.87 11.79
N THR A 76 1.61 -56.54 11.36
CA THR A 76 1.28 -56.30 9.95
C THR A 76 1.07 -54.81 9.80
N ASP A 77 1.89 -54.16 8.97
CA ASP A 77 1.94 -52.72 8.79
C ASP A 77 0.80 -52.20 7.88
N THR A 78 0.81 -50.90 7.57
CA THR A 78 -0.19 -50.27 6.69
C THR A 78 -0.11 -50.68 5.22
N TYR A 79 0.98 -51.34 4.83
CA TYR A 79 1.27 -51.82 3.48
C TYR A 79 0.89 -53.29 3.30
N GLY A 80 0.60 -53.99 4.40
CA GLY A 80 0.26 -55.41 4.42
C GLY A 80 1.48 -56.33 4.53
N ASP A 81 2.65 -55.75 4.77
CA ASP A 81 3.90 -56.46 5.02
C ASP A 81 3.99 -56.88 6.50
N THR A 82 4.88 -57.82 6.84
CA THR A 82 4.96 -58.43 8.18
C THR A 82 6.29 -58.16 8.87
N ASP A 83 6.21 -57.41 9.97
CA ASP A 83 7.35 -57.06 10.81
C ASP A 83 7.54 -58.06 11.95
N GLN A 84 8.78 -58.23 12.36
CA GLN A 84 9.18 -58.94 13.58
C GLN A 84 9.58 -57.93 14.65
N LEU A 85 8.89 -57.99 15.79
CA LEU A 85 9.10 -57.09 16.92
C LEU A 85 9.77 -57.82 18.08
N SER A 86 10.76 -57.20 18.70
CA SER A 86 11.37 -57.67 19.95
C SER A 86 11.72 -56.52 20.89
N ASN A 87 11.54 -56.73 22.20
CA ASN A 87 11.79 -55.70 23.22
C ASN A 87 11.08 -54.38 22.88
N ILE A 88 9.79 -54.49 22.58
CA ILE A 88 8.89 -53.36 22.32
C ILE A 88 7.77 -53.48 23.34
N GLU A 89 7.58 -52.44 24.14
CA GLU A 89 6.58 -52.41 25.21
C GLU A 89 5.29 -51.70 24.79
N ASN A 90 5.37 -50.79 23.80
CA ASN A 90 4.29 -49.86 23.47
C ASN A 90 4.06 -49.72 21.95
N VAL A 91 2.85 -49.32 21.56
CA VAL A 91 2.44 -49.21 20.15
C VAL A 91 1.68 -47.92 19.90
N TYR A 92 2.06 -47.20 18.82
CA TYR A 92 1.23 -46.19 18.16
C TYR A 92 0.62 -46.76 16.88
N GLY A 93 -0.71 -46.76 16.83
CA GLY A 93 -1.57 -47.09 15.70
C GLY A 93 -1.79 -45.90 14.77
N THR A 94 -2.70 -46.08 13.83
CA THR A 94 -2.91 -45.27 12.63
C THR A 94 -4.22 -44.49 12.69
N SER A 95 -4.66 -43.93 11.57
CA SER A 95 -6.03 -43.36 11.44
C SER A 95 -7.03 -44.34 10.82
N ALA A 96 -6.62 -45.60 10.61
CA ALA A 96 -7.44 -46.67 10.10
C ALA A 96 -7.75 -47.70 11.19
N ASN A 97 -8.68 -48.62 10.91
CA ASN A 97 -9.16 -49.62 11.87
C ASN A 97 -8.07 -50.62 12.28
N ASP A 98 -7.50 -50.45 13.47
CA ASP A 98 -6.37 -51.19 13.97
C ASP A 98 -6.76 -52.33 14.92
N ILE A 99 -5.86 -53.32 15.02
CA ILE A 99 -5.94 -54.39 16.01
C ILE A 99 -4.60 -54.49 16.73
N ILE A 100 -4.54 -53.99 17.96
CA ILE A 100 -3.29 -53.93 18.74
C ILE A 100 -3.42 -54.82 19.97
N ARG A 101 -2.46 -55.72 20.16
CA ARG A 101 -2.39 -56.62 21.32
C ARG A 101 -1.06 -56.46 22.05
N GLY A 102 -1.16 -56.10 23.32
CA GLY A 102 -0.07 -56.09 24.30
C GLY A 102 0.42 -57.50 24.66
N ASP A 103 1.28 -57.60 25.66
CA ASP A 103 1.89 -58.85 26.10
C ASP A 103 1.52 -59.27 27.53
N ALA A 104 2.40 -59.21 28.50
CA ALA A 104 2.07 -59.46 29.91
C ALA A 104 2.72 -58.41 30.84
N ALA A 105 3.38 -57.42 30.22
CA ALA A 105 3.91 -56.24 30.87
C ALA A 105 2.86 -55.13 30.86
N ASP A 106 3.13 -54.06 31.60
CA ASP A 106 2.29 -52.86 31.58
C ASP A 106 2.52 -52.14 30.25
N ASN A 107 1.60 -52.29 29.28
CA ASN A 107 1.74 -51.75 27.93
C ASN A 107 0.98 -50.42 27.77
N ILE A 108 1.49 -49.52 26.93
CA ILE A 108 0.76 -48.35 26.43
C ILE A 108 0.38 -48.58 24.97
N LEU A 109 -0.92 -48.68 24.70
CA LEU A 109 -1.47 -48.98 23.38
C LEU A 109 -2.32 -47.80 22.91
N VAL A 110 -1.81 -47.04 21.94
CA VAL A 110 -2.51 -45.89 21.37
C VAL A 110 -2.98 -46.27 19.96
N SER A 111 -4.29 -46.34 19.74
CA SER A 111 -4.86 -46.75 18.44
C SER A 111 -4.85 -45.65 17.39
N GLY A 112 -5.01 -44.39 17.79
CA GLY A 112 -5.24 -43.30 16.84
C GLY A 112 -6.72 -43.20 16.44
N GLY A 113 -6.99 -43.05 15.15
CA GLY A 113 -8.33 -42.88 14.61
C GLY A 113 -8.88 -44.15 13.97
N GLY A 114 -10.20 -44.36 13.97
CA GLY A 114 -10.82 -45.48 13.25
C GLY A 114 -11.76 -46.32 14.11
N GLU A 115 -12.09 -47.53 13.65
CA GLU A 115 -12.74 -48.54 14.48
C GLU A 115 -11.72 -49.55 14.99
N ASP A 116 -11.25 -49.38 16.22
CA ASP A 116 -10.07 -50.07 16.72
C ASP A 116 -10.39 -51.15 17.76
N THR A 117 -9.54 -52.16 17.82
CA THR A 117 -9.60 -53.22 18.83
C THR A 117 -8.29 -53.31 19.59
N LEU A 118 -8.34 -53.05 20.89
CA LEU A 118 -7.18 -53.08 21.78
C LEU A 118 -7.31 -54.23 22.79
N THR A 119 -6.21 -54.94 23.03
CA THR A 119 -6.11 -56.02 24.01
C THR A 119 -4.84 -55.84 24.84
N GLY A 120 -4.95 -55.60 26.14
CA GLY A 120 -3.77 -55.43 27.01
C GLY A 120 -3.14 -56.75 27.45
N ARG A 121 -3.99 -57.76 27.68
CA ARG A 121 -3.73 -59.09 28.27
C ARG A 121 -3.46 -59.05 29.77
N GLY A 122 -2.23 -58.87 30.19
CA GLY A 122 -1.89 -58.87 31.61
C GLY A 122 -0.88 -57.78 31.88
N GLY A 123 -0.88 -57.25 33.09
CA GLY A 123 -0.24 -55.97 33.36
C GLY A 123 -1.32 -54.98 33.79
N ASN A 124 -0.88 -53.76 34.07
CA ASN A 124 -1.72 -52.58 34.23
C ASN A 124 -1.53 -51.74 32.97
N ASP A 125 -2.44 -51.88 32.02
CA ASP A 125 -2.26 -51.35 30.67
C ASP A 125 -2.90 -49.96 30.53
N THR A 126 -2.35 -49.15 29.63
CA THR A 126 -2.91 -47.84 29.26
C THR A 126 -3.40 -47.85 27.83
N PHE A 127 -4.67 -47.52 27.61
CA PHE A 127 -5.31 -47.51 26.30
C PHE A 127 -5.61 -46.08 25.86
N GLY A 128 -5.02 -45.62 24.75
CA GLY A 128 -5.24 -44.30 24.17
C GLY A 128 -5.83 -44.35 22.77
N TYR A 129 -6.50 -43.26 22.37
CA TYR A 129 -7.15 -43.12 21.06
C TYR A 129 -7.50 -41.65 20.74
N THR A 130 -7.67 -41.31 19.46
CA THR A 130 -7.93 -39.94 18.99
C THR A 130 -9.28 -39.73 18.32
N THR A 131 -9.80 -40.66 17.49
CA THR A 131 -11.14 -40.52 16.87
C THR A 131 -11.76 -41.89 16.57
N GLY A 132 -13.10 -41.96 16.48
CA GLY A 132 -13.80 -43.18 16.11
C GLY A 132 -14.08 -44.14 17.27
N ALA A 133 -14.44 -45.38 16.92
CA ALA A 133 -14.99 -46.36 17.85
C ALA A 133 -13.93 -47.35 18.33
N VAL A 134 -13.59 -47.31 19.62
CA VAL A 134 -12.55 -48.16 20.21
C VAL A 134 -13.17 -49.24 21.09
N THR A 135 -12.73 -50.47 20.90
CA THR A 135 -13.10 -51.61 21.75
C THR A 135 -11.87 -52.14 22.49
N VAL A 136 -11.84 -51.97 23.81
CA VAL A 136 -10.86 -52.63 24.69
C VAL A 136 -11.44 -53.97 25.14
N THR A 137 -10.74 -55.07 24.85
CA THR A 137 -11.31 -56.42 24.95
C THR A 137 -11.23 -57.06 26.33
N ASP A 138 -10.36 -56.56 27.20
CA ASP A 138 -9.98 -57.21 28.47
C ASP A 138 -9.60 -56.21 29.58
N PHE A 139 -10.19 -55.01 29.54
CA PHE A 139 -9.93 -53.96 30.52
C PHE A 139 -10.20 -54.42 31.97
N THR A 140 -9.23 -54.17 32.85
CA THR A 140 -9.24 -54.54 34.27
C THR A 140 -9.41 -53.30 35.14
N ALA A 141 -10.62 -53.10 35.68
CA ALA A 141 -10.90 -51.97 36.57
C ALA A 141 -10.00 -51.99 37.83
N GLY A 142 -9.43 -50.82 38.17
CA GLY A 142 -8.46 -50.58 39.23
C GLY A 142 -7.03 -51.01 38.90
N GLY A 143 -6.78 -51.49 37.68
CA GLY A 143 -5.47 -51.86 37.15
C GLY A 143 -5.14 -51.11 35.88
N ASP A 144 -6.02 -51.20 34.89
CA ASP A 144 -5.87 -50.57 33.58
C ASP A 144 -6.40 -49.13 33.57
N ILE A 145 -5.93 -48.34 32.61
CA ILE A 145 -6.27 -46.93 32.43
C ILE A 145 -6.77 -46.70 31.00
N ALA A 146 -7.91 -46.05 30.84
CA ALA A 146 -8.39 -45.56 29.56
C ALA A 146 -8.12 -44.05 29.46
N HIS A 147 -7.24 -43.67 28.53
CA HIS A 147 -6.97 -42.28 28.21
C HIS A 147 -7.99 -41.80 27.17
N LEU A 148 -8.84 -40.86 27.58
CA LEU A 148 -10.00 -40.39 26.83
C LEU A 148 -9.66 -39.25 25.87
N GLY A 149 -8.75 -39.47 24.92
CA GLY A 149 -8.26 -38.43 24.00
C GLY A 149 -9.38 -37.69 23.25
N ASN A 150 -10.45 -38.38 22.85
CA ASN A 150 -11.51 -37.79 22.02
C ASN A 150 -12.82 -37.49 22.75
N ALA A 151 -12.82 -37.65 24.07
CA ALA A 151 -14.00 -37.31 24.84
C ALA A 151 -14.31 -35.82 24.63
N PRO A 152 -15.59 -35.43 24.56
CA PRO A 152 -15.93 -34.02 24.45
C PRO A 152 -15.25 -33.24 25.58
N THR A 153 -14.67 -32.06 25.29
CA THR A 153 -14.01 -31.15 26.27
C THR A 153 -14.75 -30.95 27.59
N ALA A 154 -16.06 -31.15 27.62
CA ALA A 154 -16.86 -31.11 28.83
C ALA A 154 -16.58 -32.27 29.81
N VAL A 155 -16.02 -33.39 29.34
CA VAL A 155 -15.71 -34.60 30.11
C VAL A 155 -14.39 -34.40 30.85
N THR A 156 -14.45 -33.68 31.96
CA THR A 156 -13.28 -33.35 32.80
C THR A 156 -13.16 -34.25 34.03
N ASP A 157 -14.17 -35.09 34.28
CA ASP A 157 -14.20 -36.00 35.41
C ASP A 157 -15.12 -37.20 35.15
N LEU A 158 -15.03 -38.20 36.05
CA LEU A 158 -15.84 -39.42 35.98
C LEU A 158 -17.35 -39.12 36.02
N GLN A 159 -17.78 -38.09 36.75
CA GLN A 159 -19.20 -37.78 36.86
C GLN A 159 -19.77 -37.33 35.51
N VAL A 160 -19.04 -36.52 34.76
CA VAL A 160 -19.46 -36.11 33.42
C VAL A 160 -19.35 -37.28 32.44
N LEU A 161 -18.29 -38.07 32.52
CA LEU A 161 -18.09 -39.27 31.68
C LEU A 161 -19.26 -40.27 31.79
N LEU A 162 -19.70 -40.54 33.02
CA LEU A 162 -20.85 -41.42 33.28
C LEU A 162 -22.16 -40.90 32.68
N GLY A 163 -22.24 -39.62 32.29
CA GLY A 163 -23.38 -39.09 31.53
C GLY A 163 -23.49 -39.61 30.10
N TYR A 164 -22.39 -40.15 29.54
CA TYR A 164 -22.32 -40.70 28.19
C TYR A 164 -22.45 -42.23 28.14
N VAL A 165 -22.61 -42.89 29.30
CA VAL A 165 -22.71 -44.35 29.36
C VAL A 165 -24.06 -44.86 28.85
N ASP A 166 -24.05 -45.92 28.04
CA ASP A 166 -25.27 -46.67 27.71
C ASP A 166 -25.65 -47.60 28.87
N GLU A 167 -26.46 -47.09 29.80
CA GLU A 167 -26.97 -47.85 30.95
C GLU A 167 -27.78 -49.11 30.55
N GLY A 168 -28.22 -49.21 29.27
CA GLY A 168 -28.93 -50.37 28.75
C GLY A 168 -28.04 -51.59 28.49
N ASN A 169 -26.72 -51.40 28.41
CA ASN A 169 -25.75 -52.46 28.23
C ASN A 169 -25.29 -53.00 29.59
N THR A 170 -25.64 -54.25 29.89
CA THR A 170 -25.31 -54.90 31.17
C THR A 170 -24.12 -55.84 31.08
N THR A 171 -23.46 -55.93 29.93
CA THR A 171 -22.35 -56.86 29.69
C THR A 171 -21.03 -56.15 29.42
N ASP A 172 -21.09 -54.96 28.81
CA ASP A 172 -19.94 -54.13 28.49
C ASP A 172 -20.20 -52.71 29.02
N ALA A 173 -19.15 -51.96 29.38
CA ALA A 173 -19.26 -50.52 29.63
C ALA A 173 -19.08 -49.80 28.30
N VAL A 174 -20.12 -49.11 27.83
CA VAL A 174 -20.13 -48.42 26.53
C VAL A 174 -20.35 -46.93 26.77
N PHE A 175 -19.41 -46.10 26.35
CA PHE A 175 -19.50 -44.65 26.39
C PHE A 175 -19.65 -44.13 24.96
N ASP A 176 -20.80 -43.53 24.63
CA ASP A 176 -21.08 -42.98 23.31
C ASP A 176 -20.99 -41.45 23.35
N PHE A 177 -19.93 -40.91 22.76
CA PHE A 177 -19.66 -39.47 22.71
C PHE A 177 -20.31 -38.78 21.49
N GLY A 178 -21.03 -39.53 20.65
CA GLY A 178 -21.64 -39.05 19.42
C GLY A 178 -20.67 -39.02 18.23
N ASN A 179 -21.21 -38.76 17.03
CA ASN A 179 -20.46 -38.70 15.77
C ASN A 179 -19.62 -39.95 15.42
N GLY A 180 -19.93 -41.11 16.01
CA GLY A 180 -19.18 -42.35 15.81
C GLY A 180 -18.03 -42.56 16.81
N ASN A 181 -17.81 -41.62 17.73
CA ASN A 181 -16.82 -41.77 18.81
C ASN A 181 -17.44 -42.59 19.95
N VAL A 182 -16.99 -43.83 20.11
CA VAL A 182 -17.54 -44.76 21.11
C VAL A 182 -16.40 -45.51 21.78
N LEU A 183 -16.33 -45.49 23.10
CA LEU A 183 -15.44 -46.36 23.87
C LEU A 183 -16.22 -47.55 24.43
N THR A 184 -15.83 -48.77 24.08
CA THR A 184 -16.39 -50.01 24.61
C THR A 184 -15.35 -50.76 25.43
N LEU A 185 -15.58 -50.91 26.73
CA LEU A 185 -14.80 -51.79 27.61
C LEU A 185 -15.55 -53.12 27.76
N LYS A 186 -15.09 -54.13 27.03
CA LYS A 186 -15.74 -55.46 26.94
C LYS A 186 -15.72 -56.17 28.29
N GLY A 187 -16.87 -56.69 28.72
CA GLY A 187 -16.96 -57.48 29.95
C GLY A 187 -16.85 -56.68 31.25
N VAL A 188 -16.79 -55.35 31.18
CA VAL A 188 -16.68 -54.45 32.34
C VAL A 188 -18.06 -53.94 32.73
N ASP A 189 -18.38 -53.98 34.03
CA ASP A 189 -19.55 -53.29 34.58
C ASP A 189 -19.16 -51.84 34.88
N TRP A 190 -19.81 -50.88 34.21
CA TRP A 190 -19.51 -49.46 34.36
C TRP A 190 -19.63 -48.94 35.80
N ASN A 191 -20.43 -49.59 36.65
CA ASN A 191 -20.57 -49.24 38.07
C ASN A 191 -19.33 -49.56 38.90
N THR A 192 -18.38 -50.32 38.35
CA THR A 192 -17.14 -50.72 39.03
C THR A 192 -15.98 -49.78 38.74
N LEU A 193 -16.15 -48.88 37.76
CA LEU A 193 -15.14 -47.91 37.34
C LEU A 193 -15.08 -46.72 38.30
N THR A 194 -13.88 -46.19 38.46
CA THR A 194 -13.49 -45.10 39.33
C THR A 194 -12.73 -44.04 38.53
N ALA A 195 -12.41 -42.90 39.16
CA ALA A 195 -11.66 -41.85 38.47
C ALA A 195 -10.22 -42.30 38.15
N ASP A 196 -9.68 -43.28 38.90
CA ASP A 196 -8.34 -43.81 38.68
C ASP A 196 -8.24 -44.70 37.43
N ASP A 197 -9.38 -45.11 36.85
CA ASP A 197 -9.46 -45.89 35.62
C ASP A 197 -9.36 -45.03 34.35
N PHE A 198 -9.29 -43.70 34.49
CA PHE A 198 -9.34 -42.76 33.38
C PHE A 198 -8.32 -41.63 33.48
N VAL A 199 -7.82 -41.21 32.33
CA VAL A 199 -7.13 -39.93 32.14
C VAL A 199 -7.98 -39.09 31.19
N PHE A 200 -8.27 -37.85 31.58
CA PHE A 200 -9.06 -36.90 30.80
C PHE A 200 -8.10 -36.02 29.99
N ASN A 201 -8.41 -35.77 28.72
CA ASN A 201 -7.61 -34.89 27.87
C ASN A 201 -7.80 -33.44 28.30
N GLU A 202 -6.70 -32.74 28.56
CA GLU A 202 -6.70 -31.31 28.84
C GLU A 202 -5.95 -30.55 27.75
N GLY A 203 -6.69 -29.83 26.90
CA GLY A 203 -6.09 -29.09 25.81
C GLY A 203 -5.05 -28.02 26.20
N PRO A 204 -4.25 -27.56 25.22
CA PRO A 204 -3.09 -26.71 25.46
C PRO A 204 -3.48 -25.31 25.92
N ALA A 205 -2.67 -24.71 26.77
CA ALA A 205 -2.79 -23.33 27.25
C ALA A 205 -1.75 -22.42 26.59
N ILE A 206 -2.21 -21.38 25.89
CA ILE A 206 -1.32 -20.35 25.34
C ILE A 206 -0.86 -19.42 26.47
N ASP A 207 0.45 -19.36 26.71
CA ASP A 207 1.09 -18.61 27.80
C ASP A 207 1.68 -17.26 27.34
N THR A 208 1.52 -16.92 26.06
CA THR A 208 2.13 -15.73 25.47
C THR A 208 1.36 -14.43 25.66
N PRO A 209 2.06 -13.27 25.55
CA PRO A 209 1.42 -11.97 25.54
C PRO A 209 0.46 -11.82 24.35
N THR A 210 -0.63 -11.08 24.56
CA THR A 210 -1.59 -10.73 23.50
C THR A 210 -1.08 -9.62 22.57
N THR A 211 0.09 -9.03 22.84
CA THR A 211 0.61 -7.89 22.09
C THR A 211 2.12 -7.98 21.93
N PHE A 212 2.57 -7.83 20.69
CA PHE A 212 3.97 -7.74 20.31
C PHE A 212 4.21 -6.39 19.62
N VAL A 213 5.45 -5.91 19.69
CA VAL A 213 5.86 -4.68 19.00
C VAL A 213 7.10 -5.01 18.18
N THR A 214 7.04 -4.69 16.89
CA THR A 214 8.18 -4.80 16.00
C THR A 214 8.41 -3.48 15.29
N ALA A 215 9.66 -3.19 14.96
CA ALA A 215 9.97 -2.11 14.04
C ALA A 215 9.45 -2.46 12.64
N GLU A 216 9.13 -1.44 11.85
CA GLU A 216 8.91 -1.63 10.42
C GLU A 216 10.13 -2.24 9.72
N GLY A 217 9.89 -2.86 8.58
CA GLY A 217 10.91 -3.54 7.78
C GLY A 217 11.36 -4.90 8.32
N VAL A 218 11.04 -5.23 9.58
CA VAL A 218 11.39 -6.52 10.19
C VAL A 218 10.42 -7.59 9.72
N THR A 219 10.94 -8.61 9.03
CA THR A 219 10.11 -9.70 8.50
C THR A 219 10.09 -10.96 9.35
N SER A 220 11.10 -11.20 10.19
CA SER A 220 11.24 -12.49 10.85
C SER A 220 11.30 -12.40 12.36
N GLY A 221 10.67 -13.37 13.04
CA GLY A 221 10.60 -13.49 14.48
C GLY A 221 9.88 -12.31 15.13
N VAL A 222 8.78 -11.85 14.52
CA VAL A 222 8.04 -10.67 14.99
C VAL A 222 7.14 -10.96 16.18
N ALA A 223 6.76 -12.24 16.35
CA ALA A 223 6.17 -12.76 17.56
C ALA A 223 6.62 -14.22 17.76
N ASP A 224 6.61 -14.67 19.00
CA ASP A 224 6.95 -16.04 19.39
C ASP A 224 5.80 -16.56 20.25
N ILE A 225 5.15 -17.64 19.82
CA ILE A 225 3.96 -18.21 20.47
C ILE A 225 4.34 -19.50 21.21
N ASP A 226 4.35 -19.40 22.53
CA ASP A 226 4.46 -20.52 23.45
C ASP A 226 3.08 -20.95 23.97
N ALA A 227 2.83 -22.25 23.90
CA ALA A 227 1.74 -22.93 24.59
C ALA A 227 2.24 -24.19 25.29
N THR A 228 1.61 -24.53 26.41
CA THR A 228 1.92 -25.73 27.17
C THR A 228 0.68 -26.61 27.32
N ASP A 229 0.87 -27.89 27.10
CA ASP A 229 -0.15 -28.90 27.31
C ASP A 229 0.04 -29.57 28.69
N PRO A 230 -0.97 -29.57 29.58
CA PRO A 230 -0.89 -30.17 30.92
C PRO A 230 -0.56 -31.67 30.91
N ASP A 231 -1.03 -32.39 29.89
CA ASP A 231 -0.78 -33.81 29.72
C ASP A 231 0.60 -34.07 29.09
N GLY A 232 1.21 -33.04 28.49
CA GLY A 232 2.52 -33.13 27.84
C GLY A 232 2.42 -33.59 26.38
N ASP A 233 1.23 -33.46 25.79
CA ASP A 233 0.99 -33.81 24.40
C ASP A 233 1.62 -32.76 23.45
N THR A 234 1.80 -33.13 22.18
CA THR A 234 2.52 -32.28 21.22
C THR A 234 1.63 -31.13 20.77
N VAL A 235 2.12 -29.90 20.89
CA VAL A 235 1.35 -28.71 20.49
C VAL A 235 1.67 -28.31 19.05
N ARG A 236 0.63 -28.07 18.24
CA ARG A 236 0.73 -27.47 16.89
C ARG A 236 0.07 -26.11 16.80
N TYR A 237 0.69 -25.22 16.03
CA TYR A 237 0.26 -23.83 15.90
C TYR A 237 -0.33 -23.52 14.51
N SER A 238 -1.39 -22.72 14.50
CA SER A 238 -1.95 -22.14 13.28
C SER A 238 -2.46 -20.71 13.51
N ILE A 239 -2.67 -19.96 12.42
CA ILE A 239 -3.16 -18.57 12.46
C ILE A 239 -4.39 -18.38 11.57
N SER A 240 -5.28 -17.48 12.01
CA SER A 240 -6.43 -16.99 11.26
C SER A 240 -6.69 -15.52 11.63
N GLY A 241 -7.72 -14.89 11.08
CA GLY A 241 -8.05 -13.49 11.36
C GLY A 241 -8.03 -12.61 10.11
N ALA A 242 -8.15 -11.29 10.31
CA ALA A 242 -8.20 -10.32 9.23
C ALA A 242 -6.83 -10.21 8.52
N ASP A 243 -5.76 -10.12 9.31
CA ASP A 243 -4.42 -9.86 8.81
C ASP A 243 -3.58 -11.14 8.63
N ALA A 244 -4.14 -12.32 8.91
CA ALA A 244 -3.41 -13.59 8.85
C ALA A 244 -2.77 -13.89 7.49
N GLY A 245 -3.34 -13.36 6.40
CA GLY A 245 -2.77 -13.48 5.06
C GLY A 245 -1.43 -12.75 4.85
N LEU A 246 -0.99 -11.94 5.82
CA LEU A 246 0.27 -11.18 5.80
C LEU A 246 1.39 -11.89 6.58
N PHE A 247 1.07 -13.00 7.27
CA PHE A 247 1.99 -13.71 8.15
C PHE A 247 2.19 -15.18 7.77
N ARG A 248 3.25 -15.77 8.29
CA ARG A 248 3.45 -17.21 8.42
C ARG A 248 3.73 -17.53 9.88
N ILE A 249 3.17 -18.64 10.35
CA ILE A 249 3.55 -19.24 11.64
C ILE A 249 4.23 -20.57 11.36
N ASP A 250 5.32 -20.84 12.08
CA ASP A 250 5.92 -22.16 12.12
C ASP A 250 5.07 -23.07 13.02
N GLU A 251 4.57 -24.17 12.45
CA GLU A 251 3.58 -25.05 13.09
C GLU A 251 4.13 -25.78 14.32
N GLU A 252 5.45 -25.97 14.41
CA GLU A 252 6.10 -26.71 15.50
C GLU A 252 6.63 -25.77 16.60
N THR A 253 7.13 -24.59 16.20
CA THR A 253 7.82 -23.67 17.11
C THR A 253 6.97 -22.47 17.52
N GLY A 254 5.89 -22.15 16.80
CA GLY A 254 5.03 -21.01 17.10
C GLY A 254 5.60 -19.65 16.70
N VAL A 255 6.78 -19.61 16.06
CA VAL A 255 7.40 -18.36 15.59
C VAL A 255 6.59 -17.77 14.43
N ILE A 256 6.30 -16.47 14.51
CA ILE A 256 5.58 -15.71 13.50
C ILE A 256 6.52 -14.79 12.72
N ASP A 257 6.41 -14.86 11.39
CA ASP A 257 7.11 -14.02 10.42
C ASP A 257 6.08 -13.24 9.56
N PHE A 258 6.42 -12.03 9.13
CA PHE A 258 5.73 -11.38 8.02
C PHE A 258 6.13 -12.00 6.69
N ILE A 259 5.18 -12.12 5.76
CA ILE A 259 5.44 -12.55 4.38
C ILE A 259 6.16 -11.45 3.59
N THR A 260 5.79 -10.19 3.83
CA THR A 260 6.41 -8.99 3.23
C THR A 260 6.72 -8.01 4.34
N ALA A 261 7.85 -7.32 4.25
CA ALA A 261 8.28 -6.34 5.23
C ALA A 261 7.19 -5.29 5.47
N PRO A 262 6.78 -5.04 6.73
CA PRO A 262 5.81 -3.99 7.04
C PRO A 262 6.43 -2.60 6.82
N ASP A 263 5.58 -1.63 6.47
CA ASP A 263 5.92 -0.21 6.23
C ASP A 263 4.96 0.62 7.09
N PHE A 264 5.49 1.47 7.97
CA PHE A 264 4.67 2.19 8.94
C PHE A 264 3.86 3.32 8.30
N GLU A 265 4.45 3.97 7.30
CA GLU A 265 3.85 5.08 6.55
C GLU A 265 2.78 4.56 5.57
N LYS A 266 2.90 3.30 5.15
CA LYS A 266 1.95 2.61 4.27
C LYS A 266 1.57 1.23 4.81
N PRO A 267 0.78 1.18 5.89
CA PRO A 267 0.37 -0.07 6.51
C PRO A 267 -0.42 -0.94 5.53
N SER A 268 -0.12 -2.25 5.56
CA SER A 268 -0.77 -3.26 4.72
C SER A 268 -1.86 -4.03 5.46
N ASP A 269 -2.07 -3.73 6.74
CA ASP A 269 -3.17 -4.26 7.54
C ASP A 269 -4.54 -3.85 6.96
N ALA A 270 -5.58 -4.52 7.45
CA ALA A 270 -6.91 -4.40 6.87
C ALA A 270 -7.54 -3.01 7.02
N ASP A 271 -7.15 -2.23 8.03
CA ASP A 271 -7.75 -0.93 8.37
C ASP A 271 -6.77 0.27 8.39
N GLY A 272 -5.47 0.03 8.18
CA GLY A 272 -4.48 1.07 7.95
C GLY A 272 -3.91 1.72 9.22
N ASP A 273 -3.98 1.06 10.39
CA ASP A 273 -3.68 1.70 11.67
C ASP A 273 -2.35 1.27 12.34
N ASN A 274 -1.57 0.41 11.66
CA ASN A 274 -0.31 -0.19 12.10
C ASN A 274 -0.46 -1.25 13.22
N SER A 275 -1.68 -1.72 13.45
CA SER A 275 -2.03 -2.79 14.37
C SER A 275 -2.51 -4.00 13.58
N TYR A 276 -1.71 -5.07 13.57
CA TYR A 276 -2.03 -6.26 12.79
C TYR A 276 -2.71 -7.29 13.72
N GLU A 277 -3.99 -7.57 13.50
CA GLU A 277 -4.77 -8.48 14.31
C GLU A 277 -4.89 -9.89 13.71
N ILE A 278 -4.36 -10.84 14.48
CA ILE A 278 -4.45 -12.26 14.17
C ILE A 278 -5.07 -13.04 15.35
N VAL A 279 -5.59 -14.21 15.03
CA VAL A 279 -6.06 -15.21 15.99
C VAL A 279 -5.13 -16.40 15.86
N VAL A 280 -4.37 -16.66 16.91
CA VAL A 280 -3.47 -17.81 17.02
C VAL A 280 -4.24 -18.97 17.64
N SER A 281 -4.05 -20.18 17.12
CA SER A 281 -4.59 -21.43 17.65
C SER A 281 -3.46 -22.39 18.00
N ALA A 282 -3.48 -22.94 19.22
CA ALA A 282 -2.64 -24.04 19.66
C ALA A 282 -3.51 -25.29 19.83
N SER A 283 -3.11 -26.42 19.25
CA SER A 283 -3.85 -27.69 19.21
C SER A 283 -2.98 -28.84 19.73
N ASP A 284 -3.57 -29.80 20.43
CA ASP A 284 -2.88 -31.04 20.88
C ASP A 284 -2.92 -32.18 19.85
N ASP A 285 -3.54 -31.95 18.68
CA ASP A 285 -3.85 -32.96 17.63
C ASP A 285 -4.76 -34.12 18.09
N ILE A 286 -5.26 -34.07 19.33
CA ILE A 286 -6.10 -35.08 19.96
C ILE A 286 -7.56 -34.59 20.04
N GLY A 287 -7.79 -33.31 19.75
CA GLY A 287 -9.12 -32.74 19.46
C GLY A 287 -9.39 -31.42 20.17
N ASP A 288 -8.49 -31.00 21.07
CA ASP A 288 -8.63 -29.76 21.80
C ASP A 288 -7.70 -28.68 21.23
N ALA A 289 -8.26 -27.49 21.09
CA ALA A 289 -7.53 -26.33 20.63
C ALA A 289 -7.93 -25.09 21.42
N THR A 290 -6.93 -24.30 21.80
CA THR A 290 -7.11 -23.00 22.44
C THR A 290 -6.73 -21.90 21.46
N THR A 291 -7.56 -20.85 21.42
CA THR A 291 -7.31 -19.68 20.56
C THR A 291 -7.05 -18.43 21.38
N GLN A 292 -6.14 -17.58 20.92
CA GLN A 292 -5.86 -16.27 21.50
C GLN A 292 -5.80 -15.19 20.41
N ASN A 293 -6.42 -14.03 20.67
CA ASN A 293 -6.22 -12.85 19.83
C ASN A 293 -4.86 -12.24 20.14
N VAL A 294 -4.05 -12.05 19.11
CA VAL A 294 -2.73 -11.45 19.18
C VAL A 294 -2.69 -10.24 18.26
N THR A 295 -2.13 -9.14 18.78
CA THR A 295 -1.90 -7.91 18.03
C THR A 295 -0.40 -7.70 17.84
N ILE A 296 0.05 -7.53 16.61
CA ILE A 296 1.44 -7.15 16.30
C ILE A 296 1.42 -5.68 15.89
N ILE A 297 1.98 -4.81 16.74
CA ILE A 297 2.06 -3.38 16.48
C ILE A 297 3.36 -3.09 15.74
N VAL A 298 3.27 -2.46 14.58
CA VAL A 298 4.44 -1.95 13.85
C VAL A 298 4.76 -0.55 14.37
N SER A 299 5.99 -0.33 14.81
CA SER A 299 6.48 0.98 15.21
C SER A 299 7.32 1.61 14.11
N ASN A 300 7.06 2.89 13.83
CA ASN A 300 7.88 3.73 12.96
C ASN A 300 9.36 3.67 13.38
N VAL A 301 10.22 3.50 12.40
CA VAL A 301 11.64 3.81 12.47
C VAL A 301 11.80 5.23 11.92
N THR A 302 12.72 5.99 12.51
CA THR A 302 12.97 7.37 12.06
C THR A 302 14.14 7.37 11.09
N GLY A 303 13.99 8.03 9.96
CA GLY A 303 15.07 8.33 9.03
C GLY A 303 16.28 9.03 9.67
N ILE A 304 17.41 8.96 8.98
CA ILE A 304 18.68 9.52 9.43
C ILE A 304 18.88 10.93 8.89
N THR A 305 19.56 11.77 9.69
CA THR A 305 20.20 12.97 9.15
C THR A 305 21.69 12.72 8.99
N TYR A 306 22.16 12.67 7.75
CA TYR A 306 23.58 12.59 7.45
C TYR A 306 24.14 13.97 7.09
N ASN A 307 25.24 14.35 7.74
CA ASN A 307 25.97 15.57 7.41
C ASN A 307 27.39 15.22 6.95
N GLY A 308 27.67 15.50 5.69
CA GLY A 308 28.96 15.39 5.03
C GLY A 308 29.97 16.42 5.52
N THR A 309 31.01 16.60 4.72
CA THR A 309 32.17 17.45 5.01
C THR A 309 32.36 18.44 3.87
N ALA A 310 33.36 19.33 3.94
CA ALA A 310 33.71 20.21 2.82
C ALA A 310 34.53 19.50 1.71
N ALA A 311 34.54 18.17 1.68
CA ALA A 311 35.26 17.36 0.71
C ALA A 311 34.30 16.32 0.11
N ALA A 312 34.58 15.87 -1.11
CA ALA A 312 33.77 14.88 -1.82
C ALA A 312 33.38 13.68 -0.95
N ASN A 313 32.09 13.41 -0.87
CA ASN A 313 31.47 12.38 -0.07
C ASN A 313 30.62 11.46 -0.94
N THR A 314 30.42 10.23 -0.45
CA THR A 314 29.40 9.31 -0.96
C THR A 314 28.53 8.97 0.23
N ILE A 315 27.31 9.50 0.20
CA ILE A 315 26.34 9.44 1.28
C ILE A 315 25.17 8.60 0.78
N SER A 316 24.74 7.66 1.60
CA SER A 316 23.57 6.82 1.31
C SER A 316 22.66 6.87 2.52
N GLY A 317 21.36 6.88 2.26
CA GLY A 317 20.30 6.68 3.23
C GLY A 317 20.37 5.32 3.90
N THR A 318 19.41 5.04 4.76
CA THR A 318 19.37 3.78 5.52
C THR A 318 19.13 2.58 4.61
N THR A 319 19.85 1.48 4.89
CA THR A 319 19.81 0.25 4.08
C THR A 319 19.30 -0.95 4.86
N THR A 320 18.84 -0.77 6.10
CA THR A 320 18.40 -1.87 6.95
C THR A 320 17.24 -1.46 7.84
N PRO A 321 16.07 -2.08 7.67
CA PRO A 321 15.78 -3.10 6.64
C PRO A 321 15.74 -2.47 5.24
N ALA A 322 16.45 -3.06 4.28
CA ALA A 322 16.68 -2.47 2.96
C ALA A 322 15.33 -2.21 2.26
N ALA A 323 15.02 -0.93 2.00
CA ALA A 323 13.84 -0.44 1.28
C ALA A 323 12.54 -0.26 2.10
N THR A 324 12.62 0.16 3.36
CA THR A 324 11.46 0.77 4.04
C THR A 324 11.50 2.27 3.89
N GLY A 325 10.34 2.91 3.72
CA GLY A 325 10.17 4.30 3.26
C GLY A 325 10.61 5.40 4.23
N GLU A 326 11.80 5.29 4.80
CA GLU A 326 12.36 6.22 5.77
C GLU A 326 12.63 7.60 5.15
N GLU A 327 12.20 8.67 5.81
CA GLU A 327 12.49 10.04 5.36
C GLU A 327 13.90 10.49 5.80
N ASP A 328 14.91 10.30 4.96
CA ASP A 328 16.29 10.69 5.24
C ASP A 328 16.60 12.14 4.84
N ILE A 329 17.49 12.79 5.59
CA ILE A 329 18.05 14.11 5.25
C ILE A 329 19.54 13.94 4.99
N LEU A 330 19.94 14.07 3.73
CA LEU A 330 21.31 13.87 3.28
C LEU A 330 21.94 15.20 2.87
N ASN A 331 22.92 15.69 3.65
CA ASN A 331 23.61 16.95 3.37
C ASN A 331 25.07 16.71 2.97
N GLY A 332 25.47 16.98 1.73
CA GLY A 332 26.85 16.93 1.23
C GLY A 332 27.75 18.01 1.82
N ASN A 333 27.20 19.22 1.97
CA ASN A 333 27.85 20.48 2.37
C ASN A 333 28.78 21.07 1.32
N GLY A 334 29.85 20.37 0.94
CA GLY A 334 30.58 20.81 -0.24
C GLY A 334 31.67 19.86 -0.68
N GLY A 335 32.12 20.02 -1.92
CA GLY A 335 32.86 18.95 -2.59
C GLY A 335 32.19 18.63 -3.90
N ASN A 336 32.35 17.42 -4.40
CA ASN A 336 31.52 16.91 -5.49
C ASN A 336 31.00 15.58 -4.95
N ASP A 337 29.78 15.59 -4.47
CA ASP A 337 29.21 14.56 -3.64
C ASP A 337 28.29 13.65 -4.46
N ILE A 338 28.09 12.42 -3.97
CA ILE A 338 27.07 11.50 -4.47
C ILE A 338 26.17 11.17 -3.29
N LEU A 339 24.91 11.60 -3.37
CA LEU A 339 23.88 11.36 -2.36
C LEU A 339 22.86 10.39 -2.94
N SER A 340 22.53 9.34 -2.19
CA SER A 340 21.52 8.34 -2.55
C SER A 340 20.51 8.18 -1.42
N GLY A 341 19.26 8.59 -1.62
CA GLY A 341 18.17 8.45 -0.64
C GLY A 341 17.76 6.99 -0.42
N LEU A 342 17.60 6.25 -1.53
CA LEU A 342 17.15 4.86 -1.64
C LEU A 342 15.63 4.72 -1.64
N GLY A 343 14.99 4.75 -0.48
CA GLY A 343 13.56 4.54 -0.36
C GLY A 343 13.02 5.41 0.76
N GLY A 344 11.86 6.02 0.56
CA GLY A 344 11.27 7.00 1.46
C GLY A 344 11.25 8.38 0.84
N ASN A 345 10.66 9.36 1.54
CA ASN A 345 10.58 10.74 1.03
C ASN A 345 11.81 11.51 1.51
N ASP A 346 12.89 11.45 0.74
CA ASP A 346 14.19 11.94 1.17
C ASP A 346 14.40 13.42 0.83
N THR A 347 15.21 14.11 1.63
CA THR A 347 15.74 15.44 1.26
C THR A 347 17.23 15.35 1.01
N LEU A 348 17.64 15.62 -0.23
CA LEU A 348 19.02 15.57 -0.70
C LEU A 348 19.53 16.98 -0.99
N ASP A 349 20.52 17.43 -0.22
CA ASP A 349 21.22 18.70 -0.39
C ASP A 349 22.71 18.46 -0.62
N GLY A 350 23.17 18.58 -1.87
CA GLY A 350 24.61 18.47 -2.19
C GLY A 350 25.46 19.57 -1.55
N GLY A 351 24.86 20.75 -1.33
CA GLY A 351 25.58 21.94 -0.97
C GLY A 351 26.54 22.40 -2.07
N ALA A 352 27.64 23.03 -1.68
CA ALA A 352 28.54 23.66 -2.63
C ALA A 352 29.35 22.64 -3.44
N GLY A 353 29.00 22.41 -4.69
CA GLY A 353 29.70 21.38 -5.44
C GLY A 353 29.27 21.22 -6.87
N ILE A 354 29.74 20.14 -7.49
CA ILE A 354 29.02 19.54 -8.62
C ILE A 354 28.61 18.17 -8.14
N ASP A 355 27.37 18.04 -7.74
CA ASP A 355 26.89 16.91 -6.97
C ASP A 355 26.01 16.00 -7.82
N THR A 356 25.88 14.75 -7.41
CA THR A 356 24.93 13.79 -7.96
C THR A 356 23.92 13.44 -6.88
N LEU A 357 22.66 13.75 -7.12
CA LEU A 357 21.55 13.51 -6.20
C LEU A 357 20.65 12.41 -6.80
N ILE A 358 20.46 11.33 -6.06
CA ILE A 358 19.69 10.15 -6.47
C ILE A 358 18.67 9.90 -5.36
N GLY A 359 17.41 10.24 -5.59
CA GLY A 359 16.34 10.13 -4.59
C GLY A 359 16.05 8.67 -4.32
N GLY A 360 15.42 7.99 -5.26
CA GLY A 360 15.16 6.56 -5.14
C GLY A 360 13.68 6.30 -5.29
N THR A 361 13.04 5.53 -4.42
CA THR A 361 11.57 5.43 -4.39
C THR A 361 11.01 6.30 -3.28
N GLY A 362 9.84 6.89 -3.45
CA GLY A 362 9.26 7.88 -2.53
C GLY A 362 9.26 9.26 -3.18
N ASP A 363 8.59 10.22 -2.53
CA ASP A 363 8.44 11.59 -3.01
C ASP A 363 9.63 12.43 -2.50
N ASP A 364 10.67 12.55 -3.32
CA ASP A 364 11.95 13.12 -2.92
C ASP A 364 12.07 14.63 -3.16
N ILE A 365 12.92 15.28 -2.36
CA ILE A 365 13.31 16.69 -2.50
C ILE A 365 14.79 16.79 -2.85
N TYR A 366 15.06 17.36 -4.02
CA TYR A 366 16.40 17.69 -4.50
C TYR A 366 16.69 19.18 -4.31
N ILE A 367 17.63 19.52 -3.43
CA ILE A 367 18.12 20.90 -3.29
C ILE A 367 19.27 21.11 -4.28
N VAL A 368 19.03 21.93 -5.29
CA VAL A 368 20.00 22.19 -6.37
C VAL A 368 20.50 23.64 -6.27
N ASP A 369 21.76 23.81 -5.90
CA ASP A 369 22.40 25.12 -5.76
C ASP A 369 23.41 25.44 -6.89
N ASN A 370 23.81 24.42 -7.66
CA ASN A 370 24.71 24.55 -8.79
C ASN A 370 24.06 24.01 -10.07
N ALA A 371 24.12 24.81 -11.14
CA ALA A 371 23.55 24.42 -12.44
C ALA A 371 24.20 23.17 -13.07
N SER A 372 25.34 22.73 -12.55
CA SER A 372 26.03 21.51 -12.99
C SER A 372 25.65 20.27 -12.19
N ASP A 373 24.83 20.39 -11.14
CA ASP A 373 24.38 19.24 -10.36
C ASP A 373 23.54 18.30 -11.22
N VAL A 374 23.70 17.02 -10.94
CA VAL A 374 23.05 15.91 -11.65
C VAL A 374 22.02 15.29 -10.72
N VAL A 375 20.75 15.58 -10.99
CA VAL A 375 19.63 14.82 -10.41
C VAL A 375 19.38 13.60 -11.29
N THR A 376 19.19 12.45 -10.65
CA THR A 376 18.87 11.17 -11.30
C THR A 376 17.59 10.61 -10.71
N GLU A 377 16.53 10.66 -11.53
CA GLU A 377 15.19 10.19 -11.19
C GLU A 377 14.71 9.16 -12.23
N ALA A 378 14.15 8.05 -11.77
CA ALA A 378 13.63 6.99 -12.65
C ALA A 378 12.10 7.03 -12.74
N ALA A 379 11.55 6.26 -13.67
CA ALA A 379 10.09 6.24 -13.84
C ALA A 379 9.39 5.48 -12.70
N ASN A 380 8.28 6.04 -12.20
CA ASN A 380 7.41 5.46 -11.17
C ASN A 380 8.12 5.28 -9.82
N GLN A 381 8.94 6.26 -9.46
CA GLN A 381 9.71 6.26 -8.23
C GLN A 381 9.09 7.14 -7.16
N GLY A 382 8.45 8.25 -7.52
CA GLY A 382 7.55 9.01 -6.67
C GLY A 382 7.02 10.21 -7.44
N THR A 383 6.60 11.23 -6.69
CA THR A 383 6.36 12.59 -7.19
C THR A 383 7.44 13.50 -6.63
N ASP A 384 8.43 13.80 -7.45
CA ASP A 384 9.68 14.38 -6.96
C ASP A 384 9.75 15.90 -7.18
N THR A 385 10.48 16.58 -6.31
CA THR A 385 10.58 18.03 -6.31
C THR A 385 12.03 18.51 -6.39
N ILE A 386 12.32 19.31 -7.41
CA ILE A 386 13.53 20.13 -7.40
C ILE A 386 13.24 21.47 -6.73
N ARG A 387 14.07 21.80 -5.74
CA ARG A 387 14.06 23.07 -5.03
C ARG A 387 15.37 23.81 -5.32
N THR A 388 15.29 25.02 -5.85
CA THR A 388 16.51 25.73 -6.29
C THR A 388 16.46 27.23 -6.01
N GLY A 389 17.65 27.83 -5.85
CA GLY A 389 17.86 29.28 -5.83
C GLY A 389 18.49 29.82 -7.12
N LEU A 390 18.63 28.98 -8.14
CA LEU A 390 19.24 29.35 -9.42
C LEU A 390 18.29 30.21 -10.24
N ALA A 391 18.79 31.34 -10.78
CA ALA A 391 18.00 32.27 -11.58
C ALA A 391 17.32 31.65 -12.81
N THR A 392 17.80 30.49 -13.30
CA THR A 392 17.15 29.75 -14.38
C THR A 392 17.32 28.26 -14.12
N TYR A 393 16.22 27.51 -14.22
CA TYR A 393 16.25 26.06 -14.09
C TYR A 393 15.23 25.40 -15.02
N SER A 394 15.61 24.23 -15.56
CA SER A 394 14.81 23.49 -16.53
C SER A 394 14.80 22.00 -16.16
N LEU A 395 13.59 21.47 -15.95
CA LEU A 395 13.34 20.03 -15.87
C LEU A 395 13.52 19.38 -17.25
N ALA A 396 13.17 20.11 -18.32
CA ALA A 396 13.44 19.70 -19.69
C ALA A 396 14.95 19.53 -19.97
N GLY A 397 15.29 18.47 -20.70
CA GLY A 397 16.55 18.36 -21.45
C GLY A 397 17.69 17.54 -20.84
N ALA A 398 17.60 17.10 -19.58
CA ALA A 398 18.58 16.17 -18.99
C ALA A 398 17.93 14.81 -18.70
N ALA A 399 18.53 13.72 -19.18
CA ALA A 399 17.97 12.38 -19.06
C ALA A 399 17.64 11.97 -17.62
N GLY A 400 18.39 12.48 -16.64
CA GLY A 400 18.17 12.20 -15.21
C GLY A 400 17.04 12.99 -14.56
N ARG A 401 16.44 13.99 -15.23
CA ARG A 401 15.34 14.83 -14.69
C ARG A 401 14.02 14.71 -15.46
N LEU A 402 13.95 13.75 -16.38
CA LEU A 402 12.76 13.53 -17.21
C LEU A 402 11.57 12.96 -16.43
N HIS A 403 11.80 12.52 -15.19
CA HIS A 403 10.80 11.94 -14.29
C HIS A 403 10.61 12.78 -13.02
N VAL A 404 11.09 14.03 -13.00
CA VAL A 404 10.77 14.96 -11.90
C VAL A 404 9.50 15.71 -12.27
N GLU A 405 8.54 15.76 -11.35
CA GLU A 405 7.24 16.39 -11.56
C GLU A 405 7.22 17.85 -11.10
N ASN A 406 7.93 18.20 -10.02
CA ASN A 406 7.78 19.50 -9.39
C ASN A 406 9.06 20.35 -9.44
N LEU A 407 8.89 21.66 -9.61
CA LEU A 407 9.95 22.66 -9.54
C LEU A 407 9.52 23.83 -8.64
N SER A 408 10.33 24.17 -7.65
CA SER A 408 10.09 25.31 -6.76
C SER A 408 11.32 26.19 -6.59
N PHE A 409 11.11 27.51 -6.63
CA PHE A 409 12.15 28.50 -6.37
C PHE A 409 12.14 28.97 -4.91
N THR A 410 13.33 29.11 -4.32
CA THR A 410 13.50 29.41 -2.89
C THR A 410 14.02 30.81 -2.58
N SER A 411 14.55 31.48 -3.58
CA SER A 411 15.07 32.83 -3.41
C SER A 411 13.94 33.85 -3.59
N THR A 412 14.23 35.12 -3.36
CA THR A 412 13.27 36.25 -3.57
C THR A 412 13.52 36.98 -4.89
N ALA A 413 14.43 36.46 -5.73
CA ALA A 413 14.77 37.06 -7.01
C ALA A 413 13.74 36.66 -8.09
N ALA A 414 13.84 37.30 -9.25
CA ALA A 414 13.19 36.80 -10.46
C ALA A 414 13.91 35.54 -10.96
N HIS A 415 13.15 34.54 -11.38
CA HIS A 415 13.63 33.28 -11.94
C HIS A 415 12.98 32.95 -13.29
N THR A 416 13.57 31.99 -13.98
CA THR A 416 12.97 31.38 -15.17
C THR A 416 12.91 29.87 -14.97
N GLY A 417 11.69 29.33 -14.88
CA GLY A 417 11.39 27.92 -14.72
C GLY A 417 10.89 27.31 -16.02
N THR A 418 11.30 26.08 -16.33
CA THR A 418 10.73 25.32 -17.44
C THR A 418 10.50 23.87 -17.04
N GLY A 419 9.29 23.37 -17.27
CA GLY A 419 8.92 21.97 -17.05
C GLY A 419 9.54 21.03 -18.09
N ASN A 420 9.13 19.77 -18.06
CA ASN A 420 9.49 18.72 -19.00
C ASN A 420 8.26 18.30 -19.84
N ASP A 421 8.18 17.03 -20.24
CA ASP A 421 7.07 16.53 -21.07
C ASP A 421 5.97 15.85 -20.21
N ARG A 422 6.01 16.02 -18.88
CA ARG A 422 5.05 15.48 -17.91
C ARG A 422 4.18 16.60 -17.37
N ASP A 423 3.08 16.22 -16.73
CA ASP A 423 2.26 17.11 -15.92
C ASP A 423 3.10 17.64 -14.74
N ASN A 424 3.55 18.90 -14.81
CA ASN A 424 4.43 19.51 -13.82
C ASN A 424 3.70 20.47 -12.88
N VAL A 425 4.16 20.57 -11.64
CA VAL A 425 3.83 21.69 -10.75
C VAL A 425 5.05 22.60 -10.64
N ILE A 426 4.91 23.83 -11.13
CA ILE A 426 5.98 24.83 -11.09
C ILE A 426 5.55 25.99 -10.21
N THR A 427 6.25 26.20 -9.10
CA THR A 427 5.99 27.29 -8.15
C THR A 427 7.12 28.31 -8.19
N GLY A 428 6.76 29.56 -8.47
CA GLY A 428 7.59 30.75 -8.41
C GLY A 428 7.93 31.17 -6.99
N ASN A 429 7.99 32.48 -6.76
CA ASN A 429 8.28 33.08 -5.47
C ASN A 429 7.70 34.51 -5.40
N ILE A 430 8.29 35.41 -4.60
CA ILE A 430 7.85 36.80 -4.49
C ILE A 430 8.44 37.76 -5.54
N GLY A 431 9.18 37.23 -6.52
CA GLY A 431 9.86 37.97 -7.55
C GLY A 431 9.23 37.71 -8.91
N ASN A 432 9.40 38.66 -9.85
CA ASN A 432 8.83 38.58 -11.20
C ASN A 432 9.39 37.41 -12.01
N ASP A 433 8.71 36.28 -11.97
CA ASP A 433 9.14 35.01 -12.53
C ASP A 433 8.62 34.81 -13.96
N VAL A 434 9.34 33.99 -14.72
CA VAL A 434 8.89 33.48 -16.02
C VAL A 434 8.78 31.97 -15.93
N LEU A 435 7.57 31.44 -15.86
CA LEU A 435 7.29 30.03 -15.70
C LEU A 435 6.74 29.47 -17.01
N ASN A 436 7.30 28.35 -17.48
CA ASN A 436 6.85 27.68 -18.69
C ASN A 436 6.59 26.20 -18.38
N GLY A 437 5.34 25.74 -18.48
CA GLY A 437 4.95 24.36 -18.20
C GLY A 437 5.59 23.41 -19.21
N GLY A 438 5.42 23.70 -20.49
CA GLY A 438 6.06 22.96 -21.56
C GLY A 438 5.07 22.03 -22.25
N VAL A 439 5.17 20.72 -22.04
CA VAL A 439 4.19 19.75 -22.55
C VAL A 439 3.67 18.96 -21.35
N GLY A 440 2.36 18.75 -21.28
CA GLY A 440 1.72 18.10 -20.12
C GLY A 440 0.52 18.92 -19.69
N ASN A 441 -0.27 18.46 -18.73
CA ASN A 441 -1.24 19.32 -18.06
C ASN A 441 -0.56 19.90 -16.82
N ASP A 442 -0.04 21.11 -16.94
CA ASP A 442 0.82 21.73 -15.94
C ASP A 442 0.03 22.59 -14.96
N THR A 443 0.56 22.79 -13.75
CA THR A 443 0.09 23.80 -12.80
C THR A 443 1.21 24.79 -12.52
N LEU A 444 1.00 26.04 -12.92
CA LEU A 444 1.95 27.13 -12.76
C LEU A 444 1.44 28.10 -11.69
N ILE A 445 2.26 28.36 -10.68
CA ILE A 445 1.93 29.24 -9.55
C ILE A 445 2.99 30.35 -9.49
N GLY A 446 2.61 31.59 -9.79
CA GLY A 446 3.49 32.76 -9.76
C GLY A 446 3.85 33.23 -8.34
N ASP A 447 2.86 33.16 -7.43
CA ASP A 447 2.86 33.69 -6.06
C ASP A 447 2.73 35.22 -5.99
N ALA A 448 3.82 35.97 -5.91
CA ALA A 448 3.75 37.42 -5.87
C ALA A 448 4.84 38.01 -6.76
N GLY A 449 4.58 39.17 -7.35
CA GLY A 449 5.45 39.68 -8.41
C GLY A 449 4.63 39.87 -9.67
N ASN A 450 5.26 40.44 -10.69
CA ASN A 450 4.64 40.52 -12.00
C ASN A 450 5.18 39.38 -12.84
N ASP A 451 4.46 38.28 -12.84
CA ASP A 451 4.89 37.00 -13.37
C ASP A 451 4.42 36.81 -14.81
N THR A 452 5.12 35.95 -15.54
CA THR A 452 4.70 35.49 -16.86
C THR A 452 4.56 33.98 -16.83
N LEU A 453 3.33 33.50 -16.92
CA LEU A 453 2.95 32.10 -16.86
C LEU A 453 2.60 31.63 -18.27
N ILE A 454 3.41 30.72 -18.81
CA ILE A 454 3.26 30.14 -20.14
C ILE A 454 2.84 28.68 -19.95
N GLY A 455 1.56 28.37 -20.16
CA GLY A 455 1.05 27.00 -19.99
C GLY A 455 1.84 26.02 -20.86
N GLY A 456 1.77 26.21 -22.17
CA GLY A 456 2.50 25.39 -23.13
C GLY A 456 1.53 24.59 -23.96
N ILE A 457 1.78 23.28 -24.10
CA ILE A 457 0.88 22.33 -24.76
C ILE A 457 0.24 21.48 -23.68
N GLY A 458 -1.07 21.56 -23.52
CA GLY A 458 -1.73 20.88 -22.42
C GLY A 458 -3.12 21.42 -22.15
N ASN A 459 -3.71 21.00 -21.04
CA ASN A 459 -4.73 21.82 -20.39
C ASN A 459 -4.12 22.26 -19.06
N ASP A 460 -3.61 23.49 -19.03
CA ASP A 460 -2.81 23.95 -17.89
C ASP A 460 -3.67 24.72 -16.89
N VAL A 461 -3.20 24.80 -15.65
CA VAL A 461 -3.76 25.65 -14.60
C VAL A 461 -2.76 26.75 -14.29
N LEU A 462 -3.13 28.00 -14.53
CA LEU A 462 -2.27 29.17 -14.32
C LEU A 462 -2.82 30.03 -13.18
N VAL A 463 -2.00 30.22 -12.14
CA VAL A 463 -2.33 30.99 -10.93
C VAL A 463 -1.24 32.05 -10.78
N GLY A 464 -1.50 33.32 -11.11
CA GLY A 464 -0.48 34.37 -11.03
C GLY A 464 -0.27 34.82 -9.59
N GLY A 465 -1.36 35.18 -8.91
CA GLY A 465 -1.31 35.67 -7.54
C GLY A 465 -1.13 37.18 -7.48
N GLN A 466 -0.39 37.71 -6.50
CA GLN A 466 -0.30 39.16 -6.30
C GLN A 466 0.65 39.83 -7.29
N GLY A 467 0.17 40.79 -8.04
CA GLY A 467 0.95 41.64 -8.92
C GLY A 467 0.25 41.78 -10.26
N ASN A 468 0.95 42.26 -11.29
CA ASN A 468 0.34 42.38 -12.61
C ASN A 468 0.92 41.30 -13.51
N ASP A 469 0.17 40.24 -13.69
CA ASP A 469 0.61 38.99 -14.29
C ASP A 469 0.23 38.88 -15.77
N ILE A 470 0.97 38.01 -16.46
CA ILE A 470 0.75 37.68 -17.86
C ILE A 470 0.50 36.19 -18.01
N TYR A 471 -0.70 35.82 -18.45
CA TYR A 471 -1.09 34.46 -18.81
C TYR A 471 -0.94 34.24 -20.31
N VAL A 472 0.03 33.45 -20.74
CA VAL A 472 0.18 33.03 -22.14
C VAL A 472 -0.49 31.67 -22.30
N VAL A 473 -1.67 31.68 -22.92
CA VAL A 473 -2.59 30.53 -22.94
C VAL A 473 -2.78 29.92 -24.33
N ASP A 474 -3.12 28.64 -24.34
CA ASP A 474 -3.66 27.94 -25.49
C ASP A 474 -5.14 27.53 -25.30
N ALA A 475 -5.59 26.48 -25.99
CA ALA A 475 -6.97 26.01 -25.91
C ALA A 475 -7.08 24.85 -24.91
N GLY A 476 -7.57 25.13 -23.71
CA GLY A 476 -7.74 24.14 -22.65
C GLY A 476 -7.39 24.68 -21.28
N ASP A 477 -6.56 25.72 -21.25
CA ASP A 477 -6.05 26.33 -20.03
C ASP A 477 -7.14 26.95 -19.16
N THR A 478 -6.91 26.86 -17.86
CA THR A 478 -7.71 27.48 -16.80
C THR A 478 -6.87 28.53 -16.09
N ILE A 479 -7.37 29.76 -16.07
CA ILE A 479 -6.80 30.86 -15.29
C ILE A 479 -7.52 30.97 -13.96
N VAL A 480 -6.77 31.14 -12.87
CA VAL A 480 -7.30 31.28 -11.51
C VAL A 480 -6.76 32.57 -10.90
N GLU A 481 -7.66 33.52 -10.64
CA GLU A 481 -7.33 34.83 -10.06
C GLU A 481 -8.27 35.21 -8.91
N ALA A 482 -7.72 35.76 -7.82
CA ALA A 482 -8.52 36.33 -6.75
C ALA A 482 -8.75 37.83 -6.95
N ALA A 483 -9.69 38.38 -6.19
CA ALA A 483 -9.97 39.81 -6.22
C ALA A 483 -8.85 40.59 -5.52
N ASP A 484 -8.58 41.80 -6.02
CA ASP A 484 -7.59 42.74 -5.48
C ASP A 484 -6.13 42.26 -5.55
N GLU A 485 -5.82 41.30 -6.44
CA GLU A 485 -4.47 40.77 -6.62
C GLU A 485 -3.64 41.50 -7.68
N GLY A 486 -4.29 42.19 -8.63
CA GLY A 486 -3.54 42.69 -9.77
C GLY A 486 -4.31 43.50 -10.78
N ILE A 487 -3.61 43.83 -11.87
CA ILE A 487 -4.23 44.12 -13.17
C ILE A 487 -3.57 43.18 -14.17
N ASP A 488 -4.33 42.17 -14.57
CA ASP A 488 -3.75 40.98 -15.17
C ASP A 488 -4.08 40.88 -16.65
N THR A 489 -3.19 40.22 -17.40
CA THR A 489 -3.26 40.18 -18.86
C THR A 489 -3.22 38.78 -19.41
N VAL A 490 -4.27 38.39 -20.14
CA VAL A 490 -4.22 37.19 -20.99
C VAL A 490 -3.60 37.52 -22.33
N GLN A 491 -2.71 36.67 -22.81
CA GLN A 491 -2.21 36.65 -24.18
C GLN A 491 -2.63 35.34 -24.85
N SER A 492 -3.37 35.44 -25.95
CA SER A 492 -3.80 34.26 -26.71
C SER A 492 -3.50 34.40 -28.20
N ALA A 493 -2.97 33.33 -28.79
CA ALA A 493 -2.81 33.21 -30.25
C ALA A 493 -4.08 32.71 -30.96
N ALA A 494 -5.14 32.39 -30.20
CA ALA A 494 -6.44 31.95 -30.66
C ALA A 494 -7.56 32.93 -30.25
N THR A 495 -8.78 32.66 -30.70
CA THR A 495 -9.95 33.40 -30.21
C THR A 495 -10.15 33.12 -28.72
N PHE A 496 -10.34 34.17 -27.93
CA PHE A 496 -10.40 34.05 -26.47
C PHE A 496 -11.50 34.94 -25.86
N SER A 497 -12.08 34.51 -24.75
CA SER A 497 -13.13 35.24 -24.03
C SER A 497 -12.84 35.26 -22.53
N LEU A 498 -12.88 36.44 -21.93
CA LEU A 498 -12.78 36.65 -20.49
C LEU A 498 -14.13 36.51 -19.77
N GLU A 499 -15.25 36.32 -20.49
CA GLU A 499 -16.62 36.40 -19.93
C GLU A 499 -16.83 35.53 -18.67
N LEU A 500 -16.17 34.37 -18.60
CA LEU A 500 -16.26 33.43 -17.48
C LEU A 500 -15.04 33.45 -16.55
N ILE A 501 -14.06 34.33 -16.82
CA ILE A 501 -12.84 34.48 -16.04
C ILE A 501 -13.00 35.74 -15.18
N ALA A 502 -13.10 35.52 -13.87
CA ALA A 502 -13.23 36.60 -12.91
C ALA A 502 -11.87 37.30 -12.69
N ASN A 503 -11.92 38.58 -12.34
CA ASN A 503 -10.76 39.37 -11.89
C ASN A 503 -9.60 39.45 -12.89
N VAL A 504 -9.87 39.30 -14.19
CA VAL A 504 -8.89 39.56 -15.24
C VAL A 504 -9.36 40.72 -16.10
N GLU A 505 -8.52 41.74 -16.20
CA GLU A 505 -8.87 43.02 -16.81
C GLU A 505 -8.43 43.09 -18.27
N ASN A 506 -7.29 42.51 -18.64
CA ASN A 506 -6.71 42.73 -19.97
C ASN A 506 -6.67 41.46 -20.82
N LEU A 507 -6.91 41.62 -22.12
CA LEU A 507 -6.73 40.56 -23.12
C LEU A 507 -6.01 41.12 -24.35
N THR A 508 -4.90 40.49 -24.71
CA THR A 508 -4.13 40.78 -25.91
C THR A 508 -4.14 39.59 -26.85
N LEU A 509 -4.62 39.81 -28.07
CA LEU A 509 -4.54 38.85 -29.16
C LEU A 509 -3.15 38.86 -29.78
N THR A 510 -2.60 37.68 -30.04
CA THR A 510 -1.34 37.48 -30.76
C THR A 510 -1.57 36.55 -31.96
N GLY A 511 -0.50 36.26 -32.70
CA GLY A 511 -0.54 35.27 -33.78
C GLY A 511 -1.63 35.54 -34.82
N SER A 512 -2.54 34.57 -34.98
CA SER A 512 -3.66 34.61 -35.94
C SER A 512 -5.04 34.65 -35.28
N ALA A 513 -5.11 35.00 -34.00
CA ALA A 513 -6.38 35.14 -33.29
C ALA A 513 -7.31 36.13 -34.01
N ALA A 514 -8.61 35.84 -34.01
CA ALA A 514 -9.61 36.61 -34.75
C ALA A 514 -10.53 37.42 -33.84
N HIS A 515 -10.88 36.90 -32.66
CA HIS A 515 -11.86 37.54 -31.78
C HIS A 515 -11.38 37.57 -30.33
N ALA A 516 -11.66 38.67 -29.64
CA ALA A 516 -11.47 38.83 -28.21
C ALA A 516 -12.76 39.34 -27.58
N THR A 517 -13.14 38.76 -26.46
CA THR A 517 -14.31 39.19 -25.67
C THR A 517 -13.86 39.47 -24.24
N GLY A 518 -14.25 40.63 -23.70
CA GLY A 518 -14.05 41.03 -22.31
C GLY A 518 -15.03 40.35 -21.35
N ASN A 519 -15.19 40.94 -20.17
CA ASN A 519 -16.13 40.55 -19.13
C ASN A 519 -16.90 41.79 -18.64
N ALA A 520 -17.32 41.83 -17.36
CA ALA A 520 -18.09 42.95 -16.82
C ALA A 520 -17.20 44.00 -16.10
N LEU A 521 -15.88 43.87 -16.20
CA LEU A 521 -14.88 44.77 -15.61
C LEU A 521 -14.43 45.80 -16.66
N ASP A 522 -13.71 46.83 -16.23
CA ASP A 522 -13.10 47.80 -17.13
C ASP A 522 -11.93 47.13 -17.88
N ASN A 523 -12.17 46.59 -19.07
CA ASN A 523 -11.19 45.79 -19.80
C ASN A 523 -10.29 46.60 -20.73
N VAL A 524 -9.03 46.17 -20.91
CA VAL A 524 -8.20 46.60 -22.05
C VAL A 524 -8.06 45.45 -23.05
N LEU A 525 -8.71 45.61 -24.20
CA LEU A 525 -8.68 44.63 -25.29
C LEU A 525 -7.77 45.12 -26.41
N VAL A 526 -6.73 44.35 -26.72
CA VAL A 526 -5.76 44.67 -27.77
C VAL A 526 -5.76 43.58 -28.84
N GLY A 527 -6.06 43.94 -30.08
CA GLY A 527 -5.99 43.08 -31.25
C GLY A 527 -4.55 42.88 -31.76
N ASN A 528 -4.42 42.05 -32.79
CA ASN A 528 -3.18 41.82 -33.51
C ASN A 528 -3.15 42.59 -34.85
N GLY A 529 -2.36 42.14 -35.83
CA GLY A 529 -2.29 42.80 -37.14
C GLY A 529 -3.35 42.33 -38.15
N ALA A 530 -4.22 41.39 -37.77
CA ALA A 530 -5.30 40.86 -38.60
C ALA A 530 -6.59 41.68 -38.39
N ALA A 531 -7.61 41.41 -39.19
CA ALA A 531 -8.95 41.95 -38.96
C ALA A 531 -9.58 41.25 -37.74
N ASN A 532 -9.65 41.94 -36.62
CA ASN A 532 -10.17 41.44 -35.35
C ASN A 532 -11.59 41.90 -35.05
N THR A 533 -12.31 41.13 -34.23
CA THR A 533 -13.51 41.60 -33.53
C THR A 533 -13.22 41.66 -32.05
N LEU A 534 -13.29 42.86 -31.47
CA LEU A 534 -13.15 43.08 -30.03
C LEU A 534 -14.53 43.43 -29.46
N THR A 535 -14.94 42.74 -28.39
CA THR A 535 -16.22 42.98 -27.71
C THR A 535 -15.98 43.17 -26.22
N GLY A 536 -16.22 44.36 -25.67
CA GLY A 536 -15.99 44.69 -24.27
C GLY A 536 -16.98 44.02 -23.31
N LEU A 537 -18.26 44.08 -23.65
CA LEU A 537 -19.43 43.66 -22.86
C LEU A 537 -19.89 44.73 -21.86
N GLY A 538 -19.33 44.77 -20.65
CA GLY A 538 -19.74 45.75 -19.65
C GLY A 538 -18.54 46.26 -18.87
N GLY A 539 -18.59 47.52 -18.42
CA GLY A 539 -17.41 48.17 -17.84
C GLY A 539 -16.97 49.32 -18.75
N ASN A 540 -15.99 50.11 -18.32
CA ASN A 540 -15.42 51.18 -19.13
C ASN A 540 -14.22 50.62 -19.90
N ASP A 541 -14.47 50.08 -21.07
CA ASP A 541 -13.51 49.29 -21.81
C ASP A 541 -12.61 50.17 -22.70
N THR A 542 -11.38 49.74 -22.95
CA THR A 542 -10.49 50.30 -23.98
C THR A 542 -10.22 49.25 -25.05
N LEU A 543 -10.74 49.48 -26.25
CA LEU A 543 -10.64 48.58 -27.39
C LEU A 543 -9.67 49.13 -28.43
N ASN A 544 -8.57 48.41 -28.65
CA ASN A 544 -7.58 48.72 -29.68
C ASN A 544 -7.45 47.57 -30.67
N GLY A 545 -8.06 47.70 -31.85
CA GLY A 545 -8.04 46.66 -32.89
C GLY A 545 -6.64 46.31 -33.42
N GLY A 546 -5.67 47.22 -33.27
CA GLY A 546 -4.38 47.11 -33.93
C GLY A 546 -4.47 47.65 -35.36
N ALA A 547 -3.57 47.20 -36.24
CA ALA A 547 -3.44 47.75 -37.60
C ALA A 547 -4.48 47.23 -38.61
N GLY A 548 -5.32 46.27 -38.18
CA GLY A 548 -6.28 45.53 -38.99
C GLY A 548 -7.41 46.41 -39.53
N ALA A 549 -8.40 45.78 -40.15
CA ALA A 549 -9.68 46.44 -40.41
C ALA A 549 -10.68 45.81 -39.45
N ASP A 550 -10.83 46.44 -38.30
CA ASP A 550 -11.33 45.78 -37.10
C ASP A 550 -12.79 46.11 -36.83
N THR A 551 -13.45 45.28 -36.03
CA THR A 551 -14.79 45.57 -35.49
C THR A 551 -14.67 45.73 -33.99
N LEU A 552 -14.98 46.93 -33.49
CA LEU A 552 -14.90 47.27 -32.08
C LEU A 552 -16.31 47.49 -31.53
N VAL A 553 -16.68 46.74 -30.50
CA VAL A 553 -17.99 46.77 -29.85
C VAL A 553 -17.75 46.93 -28.35
N GLY A 554 -18.02 48.09 -27.79
CA GLY A 554 -17.75 48.39 -26.39
C GLY A 554 -18.74 47.67 -25.50
N GLY A 555 -20.02 48.02 -25.62
CA GLY A 555 -21.09 47.43 -24.82
C GLY A 555 -21.57 48.46 -23.81
N THR A 556 -21.88 48.05 -22.58
CA THR A 556 -22.36 49.01 -21.57
C THR A 556 -21.21 49.61 -20.75
N GLY A 557 -21.19 50.92 -20.55
CA GLY A 557 -20.16 51.65 -19.80
C GLY A 557 -19.59 52.77 -20.66
N ASP A 558 -18.65 53.56 -20.13
CA ASP A 558 -18.06 54.66 -20.88
C ASP A 558 -16.79 54.17 -21.61
N ASP A 559 -16.95 53.73 -22.86
CA ASP A 559 -15.91 53.02 -23.60
C ASP A 559 -14.97 53.91 -24.41
N ILE A 560 -13.78 53.39 -24.70
CA ILE A 560 -12.76 54.01 -25.55
C ILE A 560 -12.44 53.11 -26.74
N TYR A 561 -12.76 53.56 -27.93
CA TYR A 561 -12.42 52.91 -29.20
C TYR A 561 -11.18 53.56 -29.82
N ILE A 562 -10.07 52.82 -29.94
CA ILE A 562 -8.87 53.27 -30.66
C ILE A 562 -9.00 52.87 -32.12
N VAL A 563 -9.14 53.87 -32.99
CA VAL A 563 -9.32 53.71 -34.44
C VAL A 563 -8.12 54.29 -35.18
N ASP A 564 -7.33 53.42 -35.79
CA ASP A 564 -6.14 53.81 -36.56
C ASP A 564 -6.24 53.44 -38.05
N ASN A 565 -7.24 52.62 -38.42
CA ASN A 565 -7.46 52.18 -39.78
C ASN A 565 -8.82 52.66 -40.29
N THR A 566 -8.87 53.10 -41.55
CA THR A 566 -10.14 53.52 -42.18
C THR A 566 -11.13 52.38 -42.39
N GLY A 567 -10.66 51.13 -42.30
CA GLY A 567 -11.47 49.92 -42.36
C GLY A 567 -12.15 49.57 -41.04
N ASP A 568 -11.81 50.24 -39.94
CA ASP A 568 -12.38 49.94 -38.63
C ASP A 568 -13.87 50.31 -38.57
N VAL A 569 -14.63 49.43 -37.94
CA VAL A 569 -16.06 49.54 -37.70
C VAL A 569 -16.27 49.59 -36.20
N VAL A 570 -16.80 50.72 -35.72
CA VAL A 570 -17.29 50.85 -34.34
C VAL A 570 -18.79 50.56 -34.34
N THR A 571 -19.25 49.80 -33.34
CA THR A 571 -20.67 49.53 -33.09
C THR A 571 -21.03 49.97 -31.69
N GLU A 572 -21.98 50.90 -31.60
CA GLU A 572 -22.48 51.47 -30.35
C GLU A 572 -24.03 51.47 -30.36
N LEU A 573 -24.69 50.89 -29.36
CA LEU A 573 -26.15 50.91 -29.27
C LEU A 573 -26.63 52.11 -28.44
N THR A 574 -27.94 52.20 -28.26
CA THR A 574 -28.55 53.30 -27.51
C THR A 574 -28.58 52.94 -26.03
N ASP A 575 -28.27 53.93 -25.18
CA ASP A 575 -28.27 53.80 -23.71
C ASP A 575 -27.17 52.85 -23.18
N GLU A 576 -26.07 52.70 -23.91
CA GLU A 576 -24.93 51.85 -23.56
C GLU A 576 -23.84 52.62 -22.82
N GLY A 577 -23.62 53.91 -23.10
CA GLY A 577 -22.51 54.63 -22.47
C GLY A 577 -22.44 56.10 -22.81
N ASN A 578 -21.35 56.74 -22.38
CA ASN A 578 -20.85 57.98 -22.96
C ASN A 578 -19.47 57.74 -23.56
N ASP A 579 -19.46 57.37 -24.84
CA ASP A 579 -18.31 56.70 -25.44
C ASP A 579 -17.39 57.64 -26.19
N THR A 580 -16.13 57.22 -26.34
CA THR A 580 -15.09 58.00 -26.98
C THR A 580 -14.40 57.24 -28.09
N ILE A 581 -14.45 57.76 -29.31
CA ILE A 581 -13.49 57.35 -30.33
C ILE A 581 -12.21 58.18 -30.19
N GLN A 582 -11.08 57.50 -30.03
CA GLN A 582 -9.74 58.07 -30.17
C GLN A 582 -9.17 57.67 -31.53
N THR A 583 -8.77 58.64 -32.35
CA THR A 583 -8.26 58.34 -33.69
C THR A 583 -7.04 59.16 -34.08
N SER A 584 -6.13 58.49 -34.78
CA SER A 584 -4.94 59.07 -35.41
C SER A 584 -5.19 59.44 -36.89
N LEU A 585 -6.37 59.11 -37.43
CA LEU A 585 -6.74 59.39 -38.82
C LEU A 585 -6.90 60.89 -39.07
N ALA A 586 -6.42 61.35 -40.23
CA ALA A 586 -6.43 62.77 -40.57
C ALA A 586 -7.84 63.37 -40.70
N VAL A 587 -8.82 62.56 -41.12
CA VAL A 587 -10.22 62.97 -41.21
C VAL A 587 -11.09 61.86 -40.63
N TYR A 588 -11.94 62.20 -39.68
CA TYR A 588 -12.84 61.24 -39.06
C TYR A 588 -14.22 61.86 -38.77
N SER A 589 -15.27 61.06 -38.88
CA SER A 589 -16.64 61.50 -38.62
C SER A 589 -17.41 60.49 -37.80
N LEU A 590 -18.19 60.97 -36.83
CA LEU A 590 -19.18 60.19 -36.08
C LEU A 590 -20.52 60.08 -36.84
N ASN A 591 -20.74 60.91 -37.87
CA ASN A 591 -21.97 60.90 -38.65
C ASN A 591 -21.94 59.84 -39.77
N VAL A 592 -21.75 58.59 -39.36
CA VAL A 592 -21.67 57.42 -40.25
C VAL A 592 -22.33 56.25 -39.53
N ALA A 593 -22.90 55.31 -40.28
CA ALA A 593 -23.55 54.13 -39.71
C ALA A 593 -22.62 53.36 -38.75
N GLY A 594 -23.16 52.95 -37.60
CA GLY A 594 -22.46 52.29 -36.49
C GLY A 594 -21.97 53.23 -35.39
N ARG A 595 -21.91 54.54 -35.65
CA ARG A 595 -21.37 55.58 -34.74
C ARG A 595 -22.38 56.65 -34.36
N GLU A 596 -23.66 56.42 -34.67
CA GLU A 596 -24.74 57.37 -34.39
C GLU A 596 -24.91 57.65 -32.90
N ASN A 597 -24.50 56.70 -32.06
CA ASN A 597 -24.62 56.75 -30.61
C ASN A 597 -23.32 57.08 -29.89
N VAL A 598 -22.22 57.40 -30.59
CA VAL A 598 -20.97 57.81 -29.94
C VAL A 598 -21.00 59.32 -29.63
N GLU A 599 -20.70 59.71 -28.40
CA GLU A 599 -20.74 61.11 -27.96
C GLU A 599 -19.42 61.84 -28.26
N ASN A 600 -18.27 61.20 -28.01
CA ASN A 600 -16.99 61.88 -27.93
C ASN A 600 -16.04 61.47 -29.07
N LEU A 601 -15.31 62.45 -29.61
CA LEU A 601 -14.25 62.23 -30.59
C LEU A 601 -12.98 62.94 -30.14
N THR A 602 -11.92 62.17 -29.96
CA THR A 602 -10.58 62.68 -29.67
C THR A 602 -9.65 62.41 -30.85
N LEU A 603 -9.10 63.48 -31.41
CA LEU A 603 -8.08 63.42 -32.46
C LEU A 603 -6.69 63.43 -31.81
N THR A 604 -5.92 62.35 -31.98
CA THR A 604 -4.57 62.21 -31.44
C THR A 604 -3.53 62.51 -32.52
N ALA A 605 -2.57 63.40 -32.23
CA ALA A 605 -1.72 64.04 -33.24
C ALA A 605 -0.71 63.12 -33.97
N ALA A 606 -1.20 62.38 -34.97
CA ALA A 606 -0.36 61.70 -35.95
C ALA A 606 -0.18 62.50 -37.27
N ALA A 607 -1.11 63.41 -37.60
CA ALA A 607 -1.12 64.17 -38.85
C ALA A 607 -0.93 65.69 -38.65
N ALA A 608 -0.36 66.37 -39.66
CA ALA A 608 -0.08 67.82 -39.62
C ALA A 608 -1.34 68.71 -39.66
N THR A 609 -2.49 68.17 -40.06
CA THR A 609 -3.80 68.81 -40.02
C THR A 609 -4.83 67.70 -39.84
N MET A 610 -5.73 67.86 -38.86
CA MET A 610 -6.77 66.88 -38.55
C MET A 610 -8.14 67.53 -38.59
N SER A 611 -9.17 66.78 -39.00
CA SER A 611 -10.56 67.27 -39.02
C SER A 611 -11.50 66.20 -38.46
N GLY A 612 -12.25 66.57 -37.43
CA GLY A 612 -13.30 65.75 -36.82
C GLY A 612 -14.68 66.34 -37.09
N THR A 613 -15.67 65.49 -37.39
CA THR A 613 -17.08 65.90 -37.52
C THR A 613 -17.95 65.05 -36.60
N GLY A 614 -18.69 65.68 -35.69
CA GLY A 614 -19.65 65.03 -34.80
C GLY A 614 -20.89 64.48 -35.52
N ASN A 615 -21.80 63.88 -34.76
CA ASN A 615 -23.10 63.37 -35.21
C ASN A 615 -24.24 64.31 -34.73
N ALA A 616 -25.46 63.77 -34.57
CA ALA A 616 -26.64 64.56 -34.15
C ALA A 616 -26.75 64.75 -32.63
N LEU A 617 -25.88 64.10 -31.85
CA LEU A 617 -25.84 64.18 -30.39
C LEU A 617 -25.09 65.42 -29.90
N ASN A 618 -25.03 65.60 -28.58
CA ASN A 618 -24.24 66.65 -27.95
C ASN A 618 -22.77 66.23 -27.87
N ASN A 619 -22.04 66.33 -28.99
CA ASN A 619 -20.68 65.81 -29.04
C ASN A 619 -19.65 66.70 -28.33
N ILE A 620 -18.66 66.06 -27.68
CA ILE A 620 -17.41 66.69 -27.28
C ILE A 620 -16.31 66.30 -28.28
N LEU A 621 -15.76 67.29 -28.98
CA LEU A 621 -14.65 67.08 -29.90
C LEU A 621 -13.37 67.67 -29.30
N THR A 622 -12.38 66.81 -29.07
CA THR A 622 -11.08 67.18 -28.49
C THR A 622 -9.97 66.94 -29.53
N ALA A 623 -9.06 67.88 -29.67
CA ALA A 623 -7.86 67.73 -30.50
C ALA A 623 -6.60 67.88 -29.65
N LEU A 624 -5.79 66.83 -29.62
CA LEU A 624 -4.56 66.75 -28.82
C LEU A 624 -3.35 66.87 -29.75
N GLY A 625 -2.86 68.11 -30.02
CA GLY A 625 -1.73 68.36 -30.93
C GLY A 625 -1.27 69.82 -31.05
N ASN A 626 0.00 70.03 -31.45
CA ASN A 626 0.66 71.35 -31.57
C ASN A 626 0.35 72.11 -32.88
N GLY A 627 -0.81 71.88 -33.51
CA GLY A 627 -1.13 72.44 -34.83
C GLY A 627 -2.63 72.58 -35.11
N ASN A 628 -3.41 72.92 -34.09
CA ASN A 628 -4.85 73.19 -34.19
C ASN A 628 -5.19 74.34 -35.15
#